data_AF-A0A8J2XXH3-F1
#
_entry.id   AF-A0A8J2XXH3-F1
#
_cell.length_a   1.000
_cell.length_b   1.000
_cell.length_c   1.000
_cell.angle_alpha   90.00
_cell.angle_beta   90.00
_cell.angle_gamma   90.00
#
_symmetry.space_group_name_H-M   'P 1'
#
loop_
_entity.id
_entity.type
_entity.pdbx_description
1 polymer ?
#
loop_
_entity_poly.entity_id
_entity_poly.type
_entity_poly.pdbx_seq_one_letter_code
_entity_poly.pdbx_strand_id
1 'polypeptide(L)' 'MRVADEFRIRSAEGHVVILQKVAKGISYLDFGMTHLPRDFEGYRVKYTDRIAVEEGDGAFRLSGTDKVYHRV' A
#
# COMPACT_ATOMS: atom_id res chain seq x y z
N MET A 1 -2.43 14.10 -2.07
CA MET A 1 -2.52 12.67 -2.45
C MET A 1 -3.96 12.31 -2.78
N ARG A 2 -4.39 11.27 -3.51
CA ARG A 2 -5.80 10.81 -3.52
C ARG A 2 -5.81 9.31 -3.34
N VAL A 3 -6.59 8.78 -2.40
CA VAL A 3 -6.79 7.32 -2.34
C VAL A 3 -7.81 6.96 -3.41
N ALA A 4 -7.35 6.24 -4.43
CA ALA A 4 -8.18 5.81 -5.55
C ALA A 4 -8.90 4.50 -5.26
N ASP A 5 -8.27 3.61 -4.50
CA ASP A 5 -8.82 2.30 -4.15
C ASP A 5 -8.23 1.81 -2.81
N GLU A 6 -8.97 0.95 -2.11
CA GLU A 6 -8.52 0.29 -0.88
C GLU A 6 -8.93 -1.19 -0.91
N PHE A 7 -7.96 -2.09 -0.76
CA PHE A 7 -8.21 -3.53 -0.78
C PHE A 7 -7.30 -4.29 0.19
N ARG A 8 -7.73 -5.50 0.55
CA ARG A 8 -6.97 -6.38 1.45
C ARG A 8 -6.02 -7.26 0.65
N ILE A 9 -4.83 -7.45 1.20
CA ILE A 9 -3.86 -8.42 0.69
C ILE A 9 -3.45 -9.36 1.83
N ARG A 10 -3.11 -10.60 1.50
CA ARG A 10 -2.72 -11.64 2.44
C ARG A 10 -1.42 -12.30 2.01
N SER A 11 -0.54 -12.50 2.97
CA SER A 11 0.70 -13.29 2.80
C SER A 11 0.42 -14.79 2.95
N ALA A 12 1.34 -15.63 2.49
CA ALA A 12 1.27 -17.08 2.66
C ALA A 12 1.17 -17.52 4.13
N GLU A 13 1.75 -16.76 5.06
CA GLU A 13 1.69 -17.01 6.51
C GLU A 13 0.34 -16.63 7.14
N GLY A 14 -0.57 -16.09 6.34
CA GLY A 14 -1.90 -15.69 6.78
C GLY A 14 -2.01 -14.25 7.27
N HIS A 15 -0.93 -13.47 7.27
CA HIS A 15 -0.99 -12.05 7.67
C HIS A 15 -1.76 -11.25 6.63
N VAL A 16 -2.76 -10.50 7.08
CA VAL A 16 -3.60 -9.64 6.24
C VAL A 16 -3.23 -8.19 6.49
N VAL A 17 -3.00 -7.43 5.42
CA VAL A 17 -2.82 -5.98 5.48
C VAL A 17 -3.72 -5.31 4.46
N ILE A 18 -3.94 -4.00 4.62
CA ILE A 18 -4.80 -3.22 3.72
C ILE A 18 -3.89 -2.34 2.87
N LEU A 19 -4.01 -2.44 1.55
CA LEU A 19 -3.36 -1.53 0.60
C LEU A 19 -4.30 -0.41 0.19
N GLN A 20 -3.75 0.79 0.14
CA GLN A 20 -4.37 1.97 -0.41
C GLN A 20 -3.64 2.34 -1.69
N LYS A 21 -4.36 2.30 -2.83
CA LYS A 21 -3.84 2.78 -4.10
C LYS A 21 -3.87 4.30 -4.09
N VAL A 22 -2.69 4.87 -4.25
CA VAL A 22 -2.45 6.30 -4.21
C VAL A 22 -2.35 6.82 -5.63
N ALA A 23 -3.29 7.68 -6.00
CA ALA A 23 -3.27 8.43 -7.24
C ALA A 23 -2.83 9.88 -7.01
N LYS A 24 -2.33 10.51 -8.08
CA LYS A 24 -2.05 11.95 -8.12
C LYS A 24 -3.30 12.75 -7.76
N GLY A 25 -3.14 13.75 -6.89
CA GLY A 25 -4.24 14.59 -6.41
C GLY A 25 -3.94 15.23 -5.05
N ILE A 26 -4.91 15.94 -4.46
CA ILE A 26 -4.85 16.52 -3.11
C ILE A 26 -5.79 15.70 -2.20
N SER A 27 -5.32 15.32 -1.02
CA SER A 27 -6.11 14.62 0.02
C SER A 27 -5.41 14.84 1.33
N TYR A 28 -6.23 15.01 2.33
CA TYR A 28 -5.87 15.07 3.73
C TYR A 28 -5.61 13.64 4.18
N LEU A 29 -4.38 13.37 4.58
CA LEU A 29 -3.99 12.07 5.11
C LEU A 29 -4.26 12.10 6.62
N ASP A 30 -5.53 11.91 6.99
CA ASP A 30 -5.87 11.60 8.36
C ASP A 30 -5.47 10.13 8.63
N PHE A 31 -4.67 9.93 9.68
CA PHE A 31 -4.16 8.65 10.19
C PHE A 31 -2.91 8.03 9.52
N GLY A 32 -1.82 8.02 10.31
CA GLY A 32 -0.55 7.33 10.08
C GLY A 32 0.44 8.20 9.31
N MET A 33 1.49 8.69 9.98
CA MET A 33 2.52 9.56 9.39
C MET A 33 3.42 8.78 8.41
N THR A 34 2.91 8.39 7.24
CA THR A 34 3.74 7.99 6.12
C THR A 34 4.17 9.25 5.38
N HIS A 35 5.45 9.61 5.46
CA HIS A 35 6.00 10.75 4.71
C HIS A 35 6.22 10.33 3.25
N LEU A 36 5.21 10.57 2.41
CA LEU A 36 5.30 10.31 0.97
C LEU A 36 5.55 11.61 0.21
N PRO A 37 6.36 11.58 -0.87
CA PRO A 37 6.48 12.71 -1.77
C PRO A 37 5.12 13.21 -2.25
N ARG A 38 5.00 14.52 -2.49
CA ARG A 38 3.75 15.14 -2.97
C ARG A 38 3.22 14.49 -4.26
N ASP A 39 4.13 13.99 -5.09
CA ASP A 39 3.87 13.35 -6.38
C ASP A 39 3.93 11.82 -6.32
N PHE A 40 3.90 11.22 -5.13
CA PHE A 40 3.90 9.76 -4.99
C PHE A 40 2.67 9.13 -5.65
N GLU A 41 2.92 8.15 -6.51
CA GLU A 41 1.93 7.31 -7.17
C GLU A 41 2.33 5.86 -6.92
N GLY A 42 1.44 5.05 -6.34
CA GLY A 42 1.77 3.69 -5.94
C GLY A 42 0.84 3.14 -4.85
N TYR A 43 1.33 2.16 -4.09
CA TYR A 43 0.55 1.52 -3.03
C TYR A 43 1.14 1.81 -1.66
N ARG A 44 0.28 2.18 -0.72
CA ARG A 44 0.60 2.39 0.69
C ARG A 44 -0.05 1.30 1.53
N VAL A 45 0.61 0.85 2.59
CA VAL A 45 0.01 -0.05 3.57
C VAL A 45 -0.68 0.79 4.65
N LYS A 46 -2.00 0.63 4.79
CA LYS A 46 -2.82 1.36 5.76
C LYS A 46 -2.31 1.13 7.19
N TYR A 47 -2.40 2.17 8.02
CA TYR A 47 -1.95 2.17 9.43
C TYR A 47 -0.45 1.92 9.63
N THR A 48 0.35 2.04 8.57
CA THR A 48 1.81 1.92 8.66
C THR A 48 2.49 2.99 7.82
N ASP A 49 3.78 3.17 8.02
CA ASP A 49 4.68 4.00 7.21
C ASP A 49 5.24 3.26 5.98
N ARG A 50 4.73 2.06 5.67
CA ARG A 50 5.25 1.22 4.59
C ARG A 50 4.51 1.46 3.28
N ILE A 51 5.27 1.36 2.19
CA ILE A 51 4.75 1.27 0.83
C ILE A 51 4.79 -0.17 0.35
N ALA A 52 3.98 -0.49 -0.66
CA ALA A 52 4.06 -1.75 -1.37
C ALA A 52 4.34 -1.50 -2.85
N VAL A 53 5.10 -2.42 -3.43
CA VAL A 53 5.41 -2.47 -4.86
C VAL A 53 4.65 -3.65 -5.44
N GLU A 54 3.96 -3.41 -6.55
CA GLU A 54 3.32 -4.46 -7.33
C GLU A 54 4.40 -5.17 -8.17
N GLU A 55 4.54 -6.48 -7.99
CA GLU A 55 5.57 -7.30 -8.65
C GLU A 55 5.08 -7.91 -9.98
N GLY A 56 3.78 -7.73 -10.30
CA GLY A 56 3.09 -8.41 -11.40
C GLY A 56 2.12 -9.48 -10.90
N ASP A 57 1.17 -9.88 -11.75
CA ASP A 57 0.20 -10.95 -11.48
C ASP A 57 -0.64 -10.80 -10.18
N GLY A 58 -0.86 -9.56 -9.73
CA GLY A 58 -1.61 -9.28 -8.50
C GLY A 58 -0.84 -9.60 -7.21
N ALA A 59 0.48 -9.77 -7.31
CA ALA A 59 1.38 -9.90 -6.18
C ALA A 59 1.92 -8.53 -5.74
N PHE A 60 2.01 -8.35 -4.42
CA PHE A 60 2.49 -7.13 -3.77
C PHE A 60 3.61 -7.46 -2.78
N ARG A 61 4.75 -6.79 -2.90
CA ARG A 61 5.85 -6.85 -1.93
C ARG A 61 5.86 -5.57 -1.10
N LEU A 62 5.93 -5.69 0.23
CA LEU A 62 6.07 -4.51 1.09
C LEU A 62 7.53 -4.06 1.09
N SER A 63 7.75 -2.75 1.05
CA SER A 63 9.10 -2.19 1.16
C SER A 63 9.71 -2.56 2.52
N GLY A 64 10.94 -3.05 2.49
CA GLY A 64 11.66 -3.53 3.67
C GLY A 64 11.26 -4.94 4.14
N THR A 65 10.45 -5.69 3.37
CA THR A 65 10.21 -7.12 3.64
C THR A 65 10.36 -7.95 2.37
N ASP A 66 10.87 -9.18 2.53
CA ASP A 66 10.86 -10.20 1.46
C ASP A 66 9.51 -10.91 1.33
N LYS A 67 8.47 -10.41 2.02
CA LYS A 67 7.17 -11.05 2.06
C LYS A 67 6.33 -10.62 0.87
N VAL A 68 5.82 -11.63 0.16
CA VAL A 68 4.88 -11.46 -0.96
C VAL A 68 3.46 -11.66 -0.46
N TYR A 69 2.57 -10.79 -0.92
CA TYR A 69 1.16 -10.76 -0.57
C TYR A 69 0.31 -10.81 -1.84
N HIS A 70 -0.88 -11.38 -1.74
CA HIS A 70 -1.85 -11.47 -2.83
C HIS A 70 -3.18 -10.87 -2.41
N ARG A 71 -3.93 -10.34 -3.38
CA ARG A 71 -5.28 -9.81 -3.14
C ARG A 71 -6.20 -10.91 -2.60
N VAL A 72 -7.04 -10.55 -1.63
CA VAL A 72 -8.07 -11.42 -1.04
C VAL A 72 -9.44 -10.97 -1.49
#